data_AF-A0A921ZF79-F1
#
_entry.id   AF-A0A921ZF79-F1
#
_cell.length_a   1.000
_cell.length_b   1.000
_cell.length_c   1.000
_cell.angle_alpha   90.00
_cell.angle_beta   90.00
_cell.angle_gamma   90.00
#
_symmetry.space_group_name_H-M   'P 1'
#
loop_
_entity.id
_entity.type
_entity.pdbx_description
1 polymer ?
#
loop_
_entity_poly.entity_id
_entity_poly.type
_entity_poly.pdbx_seq_one_letter_code
_entity_poly.pdbx_strand_id
1 'polypeptide(L)'
;MFTILITMFLFWRGCSGVIYNLNDTEYEMMPPLFKLDEYAPCISDPGGLYCVVDIDLFSRHNSSLMRMIQGYSEYRMKHYNHSQIHRGICVTRTCRHNTTDITRTVQECANESLWKNYKIEGRVNIQYCKGGERPALDKSDLAVALVYLVLIILNITGSVYDVVACKDGGKGNPYLLAFSLKRNWARLVAAGGKGDDSRFERLKLFQGIRSITMVLVIFSHTVLIMAYSYVDNPQFIERSYEDPLKQLLYNGSLVTHSFFGMSAFLLAYNFQIYNEKHKNSWVHFPKGILLRWLRLTPTYALMLATIATLMRHVGDGPLWEHVVTSEADACRSYWWAHLLFINNYVYDDAFCLPQTWYLAADTQMFCVGLLVCVMARGPKARKVALSVLFCLSLIIPALQTYYQDLNAVVIQSPESYRNLYAHDHTFRLLYSRGHTNLSTYTIGLAGGYLIYSWQKEGRNFDKIKKYPWVIWLLFPLGVGIILSGGLFYIDGISLHPAWIVLYAALYKPLFQLCIIWLIWGCIFKIESIYRGILEWRGFTWTGRVSYSAFFTHTLFQRGLIGIQTVPSHITEYGVMCFLCASLFLSFVTGAALWLCVEAPAAALVRATLTPKVSKSLEAGENRNSKM
;
A
#
# COMPACT_ATOMS: atom_id res chain seq x y z
N MET A 1 -3.82 14.69 -27.97
CA MET A 1 -4.38 13.52 -27.25
C MET A 1 -5.20 13.95 -26.03
N PHE A 2 -4.66 14.74 -25.08
CA PHE A 2 -5.40 15.21 -23.90
C PHE A 2 -6.59 16.14 -24.23
N THR A 3 -6.41 17.07 -25.19
CA THR A 3 -7.50 17.93 -25.69
C THR A 3 -8.57 17.15 -26.45
N ILE A 4 -8.21 16.02 -27.07
CA ILE A 4 -9.14 15.11 -27.77
C ILE A 4 -9.93 14.29 -26.74
N LEU A 5 -9.30 13.85 -25.66
CA LEU A 5 -9.95 13.17 -24.54
C LEU A 5 -10.95 14.08 -23.83
N ILE A 6 -10.62 15.36 -23.59
CA ILE A 6 -11.53 16.33 -22.97
C ILE A 6 -12.68 16.72 -23.92
N THR A 7 -12.41 16.88 -25.21
CA THR A 7 -13.49 17.16 -26.19
C THR A 7 -14.40 15.95 -26.40
N MET A 8 -13.88 14.71 -26.35
CA MET A 8 -14.70 13.50 -26.28
C MET A 8 -15.47 13.38 -24.95
N PHE A 9 -14.89 13.79 -23.82
CA PHE A 9 -15.57 13.81 -22.51
C PHE A 9 -16.80 14.72 -22.51
N LEU A 10 -16.74 15.84 -23.25
CA LEU A 10 -17.83 16.81 -23.38
C LEU A 10 -18.85 16.43 -24.45
N PHE A 11 -18.42 15.82 -25.57
CA PHE A 11 -19.34 15.47 -26.68
C PHE A 11 -20.07 14.13 -26.49
N TRP A 12 -19.54 13.17 -25.73
CA TRP A 12 -20.12 11.81 -25.66
C TRP A 12 -21.10 11.57 -24.51
N ARG A 13 -21.37 12.58 -23.66
CA ARG A 13 -22.44 12.50 -22.64
C ARG A 13 -23.86 12.31 -23.24
N GLY A 14 -24.02 12.42 -24.56
CA GLY A 14 -25.31 12.37 -25.25
C GLY A 14 -25.86 10.99 -25.61
N CYS A 15 -25.07 9.91 -25.50
CA CYS A 15 -25.50 8.55 -25.87
C CYS A 15 -25.06 7.51 -24.84
N SER A 16 -25.60 7.57 -23.62
CA SER A 16 -25.47 6.49 -22.64
C SER A 16 -26.79 5.74 -22.56
N GLY A 17 -26.74 4.41 -22.71
CA GLY A 17 -27.90 3.51 -22.59
C GLY A 17 -28.53 3.56 -21.20
N VAL A 18 -29.79 3.13 -21.12
CA VAL A 18 -30.63 3.17 -19.92
C VAL A 18 -29.93 2.49 -18.73
N ILE A 19 -29.73 3.26 -17.65
CA ILE A 19 -29.28 2.77 -16.34
C ILE A 19 -30.52 2.39 -15.54
N TYR A 20 -30.49 1.23 -14.89
CA TYR A 20 -31.45 0.87 -13.86
C TYR A 20 -31.14 1.70 -12.59
N ASN A 21 -31.65 2.93 -12.55
CA ASN A 21 -31.49 3.83 -11.40
C ASN A 21 -32.75 3.75 -10.54
N LEU A 22 -32.57 3.52 -9.24
CA LEU A 22 -33.65 3.45 -8.27
C LEU A 22 -33.71 4.77 -7.50
N ASN A 23 -34.92 5.27 -7.27
CA ASN A 23 -35.10 6.33 -6.30
C ASN A 23 -34.89 5.79 -4.87
N ASP A 24 -34.76 6.68 -3.88
CA ASP A 24 -34.46 6.27 -2.49
C ASP A 24 -35.54 5.36 -1.91
N THR A 25 -36.82 5.63 -2.19
CA THR A 25 -37.93 4.79 -1.73
C THR A 25 -37.93 3.39 -2.33
N GLU A 26 -37.53 3.25 -3.59
CA GLU A 26 -37.40 1.96 -4.26
C GLU A 26 -36.20 1.18 -3.73
N TYR A 27 -35.09 1.89 -3.48
CA TYR A 27 -33.88 1.30 -2.91
C TYR A 27 -34.14 0.71 -1.51
N GLU A 28 -34.88 1.44 -0.67
CA GLU A 28 -35.25 1.01 0.69
C GLU A 28 -36.19 -0.21 0.72
N MET A 29 -36.84 -0.56 -0.40
CA MET A 29 -37.62 -1.80 -0.48
C MET A 29 -36.74 -3.07 -0.48
N MET A 30 -35.47 -2.94 -0.87
CA MET A 30 -34.53 -4.07 -0.85
C MET A 30 -34.15 -4.44 0.59
N PRO A 31 -33.93 -5.73 0.89
CA PRO A 31 -33.36 -6.11 2.18
C PRO A 31 -32.02 -5.40 2.41
N PRO A 32 -31.71 -4.94 3.64
CA PRO A 32 -30.43 -4.33 3.94
C PRO A 32 -29.27 -5.22 3.50
N LEU A 33 -28.28 -4.68 2.80
CA LEU A 33 -27.17 -5.47 2.28
C LEU A 33 -26.38 -6.14 3.42
N PHE A 34 -26.08 -5.40 4.48
CA PHE A 34 -25.39 -5.90 5.67
C PHE A 34 -26.28 -5.74 6.91
N LYS A 35 -26.33 -6.76 7.77
CA LYS A 35 -26.98 -6.67 9.08
C LYS A 35 -26.30 -7.62 10.08
N LEU A 36 -26.02 -7.14 11.28
CA LEU A 36 -25.39 -7.91 12.35
C LEU A 36 -26.32 -7.92 13.57
N ASP A 37 -26.53 -9.09 14.16
CA ASP A 37 -27.17 -9.24 15.46
C ASP A 37 -26.23 -8.76 16.59
N GLU A 38 -26.77 -8.57 17.79
CA GLU A 38 -25.99 -8.15 18.95
C GLU A 38 -24.91 -9.18 19.33
N TYR A 39 -23.67 -8.90 18.94
CA TYR A 39 -22.55 -9.82 19.11
C TYR A 39 -22.19 -10.08 20.58
N ALA A 40 -21.95 -9.02 21.37
CA ALA A 40 -21.44 -9.16 22.73
C ALA A 40 -22.42 -9.93 23.66
N PRO A 41 -23.74 -9.67 23.63
CA PRO A 41 -24.69 -10.47 24.40
C PRO A 41 -24.78 -11.93 23.92
N CYS A 42 -24.65 -12.18 22.61
CA CYS A 42 -24.69 -13.53 22.06
C CYS A 42 -23.54 -14.40 22.57
N ILE A 43 -22.32 -13.85 22.52
CA ILE A 43 -21.09 -14.57 22.90
C ILE A 43 -20.99 -14.75 24.42
N SER A 44 -21.60 -13.86 25.20
CA SER A 44 -21.60 -13.95 26.66
C SER A 44 -22.53 -15.04 27.20
N ASP A 45 -23.48 -15.53 26.40
CA ASP A 45 -24.39 -16.59 26.82
C ASP A 45 -23.66 -17.95 26.91
N PRO A 46 -24.01 -18.81 27.88
CA PRO A 46 -23.50 -20.17 27.94
C PRO A 46 -23.87 -20.95 26.68
N GLY A 47 -22.86 -21.41 25.93
CA GLY A 47 -23.07 -22.08 24.63
C GLY A 47 -23.45 -21.13 23.48
N GLY A 48 -23.28 -19.82 23.67
CA GLY A 48 -23.49 -18.80 22.65
C GLY A 48 -22.76 -19.11 21.36
N LEU A 49 -23.47 -19.06 20.24
CA LEU A 49 -22.93 -19.33 18.90
C LEU A 49 -23.35 -18.22 17.95
N TYR A 50 -22.36 -17.50 17.43
CA TYR A 50 -22.54 -16.43 16.47
C TYR A 50 -22.03 -16.87 15.10
N CYS A 51 -22.87 -16.80 14.07
CA CYS A 51 -22.52 -17.21 12.71
C CYS A 51 -22.57 -16.01 11.77
N VAL A 52 -21.53 -15.84 10.95
CA VAL A 52 -21.55 -14.93 9.80
C VAL A 52 -21.87 -15.73 8.55
N VAL A 53 -22.88 -15.29 7.81
CA VAL A 53 -23.45 -16.00 6.68
C VAL A 53 -23.72 -15.06 5.50
N ASP A 54 -23.53 -15.61 4.31
CA ASP A 54 -23.98 -15.00 3.06
C ASP A 54 -25.29 -15.66 2.65
N ILE A 55 -26.24 -14.87 2.16
CA ILE A 55 -27.57 -15.36 1.78
C ILE A 55 -27.84 -14.94 0.34
N ASP A 56 -27.89 -15.93 -0.56
CA ASP A 56 -28.24 -15.72 -1.95
C ASP A 56 -29.77 -15.66 -2.08
N LEU A 57 -30.29 -14.50 -2.47
CA LEU A 57 -31.72 -14.24 -2.59
C LEU A 57 -32.27 -14.83 -3.88
N PHE A 58 -33.43 -15.47 -3.79
CA PHE A 58 -34.17 -15.96 -4.93
C PHE A 58 -35.67 -15.95 -4.65
N SER A 59 -36.48 -16.14 -5.70
CA SER A 59 -37.93 -16.27 -5.57
C SER A 59 -38.42 -17.37 -6.50
N ARG A 60 -39.15 -18.35 -5.96
CA ARG A 60 -39.82 -19.39 -6.78
C ARG A 60 -41.04 -18.84 -7.53
N HIS A 61 -41.61 -17.77 -7.01
CA HIS A 61 -42.75 -17.07 -7.60
C HIS A 61 -42.29 -15.81 -8.34
N ASN A 62 -43.14 -15.27 -9.23
CA ASN A 62 -42.84 -14.02 -9.90
C ASN A 62 -42.86 -12.87 -8.88
N SER A 63 -41.68 -12.38 -8.49
CA SER A 63 -41.50 -11.27 -7.56
C SER A 63 -40.96 -10.06 -8.32
N SER A 64 -41.67 -8.93 -8.26
CA SER A 64 -41.20 -7.65 -8.80
C SER A 64 -39.96 -7.17 -8.06
N LEU A 65 -39.91 -7.37 -6.74
CA LEU A 65 -38.77 -7.02 -5.89
C LEU A 65 -37.52 -7.80 -6.29
N MET A 66 -37.63 -9.10 -6.54
CA MET A 66 -36.45 -9.90 -6.95
C MET A 66 -35.92 -9.46 -8.32
N ARG A 67 -36.80 -9.14 -9.28
CA ARG A 67 -36.39 -8.59 -10.58
C ARG A 67 -35.70 -7.24 -10.43
N MET A 68 -36.17 -6.40 -9.51
CA MET A 68 -35.54 -5.12 -9.18
C MET A 68 -34.14 -5.32 -8.59
N ILE A 69 -34.00 -6.21 -7.60
CA ILE A 69 -32.72 -6.55 -6.99
C ILE A 69 -31.73 -7.06 -8.04
N GLN A 70 -32.17 -7.97 -8.92
CA GLN A 70 -31.34 -8.51 -10.00
C GLN A 70 -30.92 -7.42 -10.99
N GLY A 71 -31.86 -6.61 -11.49
CA GLY A 71 -31.57 -5.54 -12.44
C GLY A 71 -30.63 -4.47 -11.87
N TYR A 72 -30.76 -4.13 -10.58
CA TYR A 72 -29.84 -3.21 -9.92
C TYR A 72 -28.44 -3.82 -9.73
N SER A 73 -28.37 -5.10 -9.34
CA SER A 73 -27.12 -5.84 -9.06
C SER A 73 -26.36 -6.27 -10.32
N GLU A 74 -27.01 -6.32 -11.48
CA GLU A 74 -26.35 -6.60 -12.76
C GLU A 74 -25.26 -5.57 -13.07
N TYR A 75 -25.41 -4.34 -12.56
CA TYR A 75 -24.44 -3.28 -12.79
C TYR A 75 -23.26 -3.30 -11.80
N ARG A 76 -22.38 -4.28 -11.99
CA ARG A 76 -21.22 -4.57 -11.10
C ARG A 76 -20.14 -3.49 -11.03
N MET A 77 -20.16 -2.49 -11.92
CA MET A 77 -19.12 -1.45 -11.96
C MET A 77 -19.23 -0.48 -10.77
N LYS A 78 -20.46 -0.13 -10.39
CA LYS A 78 -20.76 0.88 -9.35
C LYS A 78 -21.68 0.38 -8.25
N HIS A 79 -22.40 -0.72 -8.46
CA HIS A 79 -23.33 -1.26 -7.47
C HIS A 79 -22.77 -2.51 -6.78
N TYR A 80 -23.16 -2.70 -5.52
CA TYR A 80 -23.00 -3.97 -4.83
C TYR A 80 -23.92 -5.03 -5.44
N ASN A 81 -23.59 -6.29 -5.20
CA ASN A 81 -24.48 -7.38 -5.54
C ASN A 81 -25.57 -7.55 -4.47
N HIS A 82 -26.65 -6.77 -4.56
CA HIS A 82 -27.81 -6.85 -3.65
C HIS A 82 -28.57 -8.19 -3.73
N SER A 83 -28.29 -9.05 -4.71
CA SER A 83 -28.83 -10.41 -4.73
C SER A 83 -28.18 -11.34 -3.69
N GLN A 84 -27.02 -10.97 -3.14
CA GLN A 84 -26.38 -11.66 -2.03
C GLN A 84 -26.28 -10.72 -0.83
N ILE A 85 -26.97 -11.05 0.26
CA ILE A 85 -26.97 -10.24 1.49
C ILE A 85 -26.14 -10.91 2.59
N HIS A 86 -25.57 -10.10 3.48
CA HIS A 86 -24.65 -10.56 4.51
C HIS A 86 -25.27 -10.41 5.89
N ARG A 87 -25.22 -11.47 6.69
CA ARG A 87 -25.84 -11.52 8.02
C ARG A 87 -24.87 -12.03 9.07
N GLY A 88 -24.83 -11.37 10.22
CA GLY A 88 -24.30 -11.93 11.45
C GLY A 88 -25.47 -12.33 12.34
N ILE A 89 -25.58 -13.61 12.67
CA ILE A 89 -26.76 -14.20 13.31
C ILE A 89 -26.33 -14.81 14.64
N CYS A 90 -27.02 -14.41 15.71
CA CYS A 90 -26.90 -15.09 16.98
C CYS A 90 -27.81 -16.33 16.99
N VAL A 91 -27.25 -17.52 16.78
CA VAL A 91 -28.04 -18.76 16.64
C VAL A 91 -28.81 -19.06 17.92
N THR A 92 -28.20 -18.83 19.08
CA THR A 92 -28.79 -19.15 20.39
C THR A 92 -29.96 -18.25 20.79
N ARG A 93 -29.94 -16.98 20.38
CA ARG A 93 -30.98 -16.00 20.71
C ARG A 93 -32.00 -15.81 19.59
N THR A 94 -31.52 -15.58 18.38
CA THR A 94 -32.34 -15.15 17.23
C THR A 94 -33.04 -16.33 16.57
N CYS A 95 -32.33 -17.44 16.38
CA CYS A 95 -32.80 -18.59 15.60
C CYS A 95 -33.15 -19.80 16.46
N ARG A 96 -33.77 -19.57 17.63
CA ARG A 96 -34.02 -20.55 18.70
C ARG A 96 -34.81 -21.78 18.21
N HIS A 97 -34.12 -22.73 17.59
CA HIS A 97 -34.65 -24.00 17.11
C HIS A 97 -33.87 -25.17 17.71
N ASN A 98 -34.60 -26.25 17.99
CA ASN A 98 -34.16 -27.37 18.81
C ASN A 98 -33.39 -28.43 18.00
N THR A 99 -32.78 -28.03 16.89
CA THR A 99 -32.15 -28.91 15.92
C THR A 99 -30.63 -28.93 16.10
N THR A 100 -30.04 -30.12 16.07
CA THR A 100 -28.57 -30.30 16.15
C THR A 100 -27.83 -29.81 14.90
N ASP A 101 -28.54 -29.59 13.80
CA ASP A 101 -28.00 -29.09 12.53
C ASP A 101 -28.07 -27.55 12.49
N ILE A 102 -26.92 -26.91 12.67
CA ILE A 102 -26.76 -25.44 12.64
C ILE A 102 -27.14 -24.88 11.28
N THR A 103 -26.74 -25.55 10.19
CA THR A 103 -26.99 -25.08 8.82
C THR A 103 -28.48 -25.02 8.55
N ARG A 104 -29.22 -26.07 8.90
CA ARG A 104 -30.67 -26.08 8.77
C ARG A 104 -31.33 -25.02 9.65
N THR A 105 -30.89 -24.89 10.90
CA THR A 105 -31.42 -23.91 11.86
C THR A 105 -31.33 -22.48 11.32
N VAL A 106 -30.15 -22.09 10.82
CA VAL A 106 -29.93 -20.76 10.27
C VAL A 106 -30.68 -20.56 8.96
N GLN A 107 -30.75 -21.59 8.11
CA GLN A 107 -31.48 -21.58 6.85
C GLN A 107 -32.99 -21.35 7.04
N GLU A 108 -33.62 -22.05 7.99
CA GLU A 108 -35.04 -21.90 8.31
C GLU A 108 -35.33 -20.51 8.90
N CYS A 109 -34.53 -20.08 9.87
CA CYS A 109 -34.64 -18.77 10.51
C CYS A 109 -34.49 -17.60 9.52
N ALA A 110 -33.48 -17.67 8.64
CA ALA A 110 -33.27 -16.67 7.59
C ALA A 110 -34.45 -16.62 6.61
N ASN A 111 -34.92 -17.79 6.16
CA ASN A 111 -36.07 -17.87 5.25
C ASN A 111 -37.36 -17.36 5.88
N GLU A 112 -37.62 -17.66 7.16
CA GLU A 112 -38.80 -17.14 7.86
C GLU A 112 -38.79 -15.61 7.90
N SER A 113 -37.67 -15.01 8.27
CA SER A 113 -37.50 -13.56 8.29
C SER A 113 -37.65 -12.93 6.90
N LEU A 114 -37.04 -13.51 5.87
CA LEU A 114 -37.12 -13.01 4.49
C LEU A 114 -38.53 -13.13 3.92
N TRP A 115 -39.19 -14.27 4.12
CA TRP A 115 -40.54 -14.50 3.64
C TRP A 115 -41.57 -13.60 4.33
N LYS A 116 -41.41 -13.38 5.65
CA LYS A 116 -42.29 -12.51 6.43
C LYS A 116 -42.26 -11.07 5.92
N ASN A 117 -41.07 -10.52 5.72
CA ASN A 117 -40.88 -9.10 5.42
C ASN A 117 -40.90 -8.77 3.92
N TYR A 118 -40.40 -9.67 3.06
CA TYR A 118 -40.12 -9.36 1.65
C TYR A 118 -40.76 -10.35 0.67
N LYS A 119 -41.36 -11.46 1.15
CA LYS A 119 -41.95 -12.51 0.30
C LYS A 119 -40.94 -13.13 -0.70
N ILE A 120 -39.68 -13.22 -0.28
CA ILE A 120 -38.59 -13.88 -1.03
C ILE A 120 -37.93 -14.96 -0.16
N GLU A 121 -37.18 -15.84 -0.79
CA GLU A 121 -36.41 -16.91 -0.15
C GLU A 121 -34.91 -16.61 -0.25
N GLY A 122 -34.11 -17.24 0.61
CA GLY A 122 -32.66 -17.13 0.61
C GLY A 122 -32.00 -18.49 0.70
N ARG A 123 -30.82 -18.66 0.10
CA ARG A 123 -29.95 -19.82 0.31
C ARG A 123 -28.77 -19.39 1.17
N VAL A 124 -28.64 -20.00 2.34
CA VAL A 124 -27.60 -19.65 3.32
C VAL A 124 -26.31 -20.38 2.99
N ASN A 125 -25.22 -19.64 2.94
CA ASN A 125 -23.86 -20.13 2.93
C ASN A 125 -23.15 -19.63 4.20
N ILE A 126 -22.74 -20.55 5.07
CA ILE A 126 -22.08 -20.20 6.33
C ILE A 126 -20.60 -19.93 6.05
N GLN A 127 -20.16 -18.70 6.34
CA GLN A 127 -18.74 -18.34 6.23
C GLN A 127 -17.98 -18.89 7.43
N TYR A 128 -18.46 -18.59 8.64
CA TYR A 128 -17.93 -19.16 9.87
C TYR A 128 -18.95 -19.06 11.02
N CYS A 129 -18.75 -19.89 12.04
CA CYS A 129 -19.45 -19.77 13.32
C CYS A 129 -18.43 -19.78 14.45
N LYS A 130 -18.64 -18.92 15.44
CA LYS A 130 -17.73 -18.73 16.58
C LYS A 130 -18.51 -18.69 17.88
N GLY A 131 -18.01 -19.40 18.88
CA GLY A 131 -18.45 -19.27 20.28
C GLY A 131 -17.54 -18.35 21.08
N GLY A 132 -17.79 -18.19 22.38
CA GLY A 132 -17.00 -17.29 23.24
C GLY A 132 -15.60 -17.75 23.63
N GLU A 133 -15.10 -18.82 23.01
CA GLU A 133 -13.75 -19.32 23.25
C GLU A 133 -12.72 -18.48 22.50
N ARG A 134 -11.66 -18.07 23.22
CA ARG A 134 -10.52 -17.39 22.60
C ARG A 134 -9.60 -18.42 21.93
N PRO A 135 -8.92 -18.05 20.83
CA PRO A 135 -7.93 -18.92 20.21
C PRO A 135 -6.83 -19.29 21.21
N ALA A 136 -6.46 -20.57 21.24
CA ALA A 136 -5.35 -21.03 22.08
C ALA A 136 -4.01 -20.47 21.59
N LEU A 137 -3.10 -20.23 22.54
CA LEU A 137 -1.73 -19.84 22.23
C LEU A 137 -0.98 -21.02 21.60
N ASP A 138 -0.33 -20.77 20.46
CA ASP A 138 0.50 -21.77 19.79
C ASP A 138 2.01 -21.49 19.92
N LYS A 139 2.82 -22.41 19.36
CA LYS A 139 4.29 -22.30 19.40
C LYS A 139 4.81 -21.09 18.63
N SER A 140 4.12 -20.66 17.56
CA SER A 140 4.51 -19.51 16.77
C SER A 140 4.26 -18.21 17.53
N ASP A 141 3.16 -18.14 18.29
CA ASP A 141 2.84 -17.01 19.17
C ASP A 141 3.93 -16.83 20.23
N LEU A 142 4.34 -17.92 20.89
CA LEU A 142 5.40 -17.89 21.91
C LEU A 142 6.76 -17.49 21.30
N ALA A 143 7.08 -17.98 20.10
CA ALA A 143 8.32 -17.62 19.41
C ALA A 143 8.38 -16.12 19.09
N VAL A 144 7.29 -15.54 18.60
CA VAL A 144 7.22 -14.10 18.30
C VAL A 144 7.27 -13.26 19.57
N ALA A 145 6.58 -13.69 20.65
CA ALA A 145 6.69 -13.03 21.95
C ALA A 145 8.14 -13.01 22.48
N LEU A 146 8.88 -14.12 22.32
CA LEU A 146 10.30 -14.18 22.67
C LEU A 146 11.15 -13.22 21.84
N VAL A 147 10.88 -13.09 20.53
CA VAL A 147 11.57 -12.12 19.67
C VAL A 147 11.36 -10.68 20.17
N TYR A 148 10.12 -10.32 20.52
CA TYR A 148 9.82 -9.01 21.12
C TYR A 148 10.58 -8.80 22.44
N LEU A 149 10.60 -9.80 23.32
CA LEU A 149 11.34 -9.74 24.59
C LEU A 149 12.84 -9.50 24.36
N VAL A 150 13.46 -10.22 23.42
CA VAL A 150 14.87 -10.05 23.07
C VAL A 150 15.13 -8.64 22.52
N LEU A 151 14.28 -8.14 21.63
CA LEU A 151 14.43 -6.78 21.08
C LEU A 151 14.32 -5.71 22.17
N ILE A 152 13.38 -5.86 23.11
CA ILE A 152 13.25 -4.96 24.26
C ILE A 152 14.52 -4.99 25.11
N ILE A 153 15.03 -6.18 25.46
CA ILE A 153 16.26 -6.33 26.25
C ILE A 153 17.46 -5.70 25.54
N LEU A 154 17.62 -5.90 24.23
CA LEU A 154 18.71 -5.31 23.45
C LEU A 154 18.65 -3.78 23.43
N ASN A 155 17.46 -3.20 23.24
CA ASN A 155 17.27 -1.74 23.26
C ASN A 155 17.51 -1.14 24.65
N ILE A 156 17.06 -1.80 25.72
CA ILE A 156 17.35 -1.40 27.10
C ILE A 156 18.86 -1.46 27.36
N THR A 157 19.48 -2.60 27.06
CA THR A 157 20.92 -2.82 27.29
C THR A 157 21.77 -1.83 26.51
N GLY A 158 21.49 -1.62 25.22
CA GLY A 158 22.20 -0.66 24.38
C GLY A 158 22.04 0.79 24.87
N SER A 159 20.86 1.16 25.37
CA SER A 159 20.60 2.48 25.92
C SER A 159 21.29 2.71 27.26
N VAL A 160 21.23 1.73 28.17
CA VAL A 160 21.95 1.78 29.46
C VAL A 160 23.45 1.85 29.24
N TYR A 161 23.99 1.02 28.33
CA TYR A 161 25.41 1.04 27.97
C TYR A 161 25.87 2.41 27.45
N ASP A 162 25.07 3.06 26.60
CA ASP A 162 25.40 4.39 26.08
C ASP A 162 25.43 5.47 27.18
N VAL A 163 24.48 5.43 28.11
CA VAL A 163 24.40 6.41 29.21
C VAL A 163 25.50 6.20 30.25
N VAL A 164 25.78 4.95 30.62
CA VAL A 164 26.70 4.62 31.71
C VAL A 164 28.16 4.60 31.23
N ALA A 165 28.44 3.93 30.11
CA ALA A 165 29.80 3.67 29.66
C ALA A 165 30.32 4.68 28.63
N CYS A 166 29.44 5.42 27.95
CA CYS A 166 29.81 6.36 26.88
C CYS A 166 29.41 7.80 27.21
N LYS A 167 29.80 8.30 28.39
CA LYS A 167 29.71 9.74 28.72
C LYS A 167 30.37 10.56 27.60
N ASP A 168 29.65 11.57 27.10
CA ASP A 168 30.10 12.54 26.10
C ASP A 168 30.64 11.98 24.77
N GLY A 169 29.92 11.03 24.17
CA GLY A 169 30.15 10.67 22.76
C GLY A 169 31.36 9.76 22.51
N GLY A 170 31.85 9.09 23.56
CA GLY A 170 32.95 8.12 23.46
C GLY A 170 32.74 7.02 22.40
N LYS A 171 33.86 6.55 21.82
CA LYS A 171 33.95 5.41 20.89
C LYS A 171 33.72 4.08 21.62
N GLY A 172 32.48 3.82 22.04
CA GLY A 172 32.07 2.53 22.62
C GLY A 172 31.88 1.43 21.57
N ASN A 173 31.45 0.23 22.02
CA ASN A 173 31.18 -0.90 21.13
C ASN A 173 30.06 -0.55 20.11
N PRO A 174 30.33 -0.54 18.79
CA PRO A 174 29.36 -0.11 17.78
C PRO A 174 28.12 -1.01 17.69
N TYR A 175 28.22 -2.28 18.10
CA TYR A 175 27.10 -3.23 18.08
C TYR A 175 26.08 -2.93 19.19
N LEU A 176 26.53 -2.63 20.40
CA LEU A 176 25.64 -2.25 21.50
C LEU A 176 25.05 -0.84 21.28
N LEU A 177 25.87 0.07 20.76
CA LEU A 177 25.44 1.44 20.46
C LEU A 177 24.45 1.53 19.28
N ALA A 178 24.32 0.47 18.47
CA ALA A 178 23.28 0.37 17.45
C ALA A 178 21.86 0.40 18.06
N PHE A 179 21.70 -0.18 19.25
CA PHE A 179 20.43 -0.28 19.98
C PHE A 179 20.19 0.87 20.98
N SER A 180 21.05 1.90 21.03
CA SER A 180 20.82 3.07 21.87
C SER A 180 19.66 3.92 21.33
N LEU A 181 18.57 4.00 22.10
CA LEU A 181 17.42 4.84 21.78
C LEU A 181 17.79 6.32 21.72
N LYS A 182 18.68 6.79 22.60
CA LYS A 182 19.18 8.18 22.61
C LYS A 182 19.84 8.55 21.27
N ARG A 183 20.74 7.69 20.78
CA ARG A 183 21.44 7.92 19.50
C ARG A 183 20.50 7.76 18.31
N ASN A 184 19.58 6.79 18.34
CA ASN A 184 18.61 6.61 17.27
C ASN A 184 17.62 7.78 17.23
N TRP A 185 17.18 8.30 18.37
CA TRP A 185 16.36 9.52 18.43
C TRP A 185 17.11 10.73 17.85
N ALA A 186 18.35 10.96 18.29
CA ALA A 186 19.19 12.03 17.75
C ALA A 186 19.38 11.90 16.23
N ARG A 187 19.53 10.66 15.73
CA ARG A 187 19.52 10.40 14.28
C ARG A 187 18.17 10.79 13.69
N LEU A 188 17.06 10.29 14.20
CA LEU A 188 15.71 10.52 13.66
C LEU A 188 15.43 12.01 13.39
N VAL A 189 15.71 12.87 14.37
CA VAL A 189 15.46 14.32 14.31
C VAL A 189 16.58 15.13 13.66
N ALA A 190 17.73 14.51 13.37
CA ALA A 190 18.85 15.22 12.74
C ALA A 190 18.43 15.81 11.39
N ALA A 191 18.80 17.07 11.14
CA ALA A 191 18.54 17.73 9.87
C ALA A 191 19.02 16.86 8.68
N GLY A 192 18.14 16.64 7.70
CA GLY A 192 18.48 15.89 6.49
C GLY A 192 19.62 16.56 5.71
N GLY A 193 20.47 15.75 5.06
CA GLY A 193 21.51 16.21 4.13
C GLY A 193 22.88 16.53 4.72
N LYS A 194 23.14 16.30 6.02
CA LYS A 194 24.52 16.32 6.55
C LYS A 194 25.30 15.10 6.07
N GLY A 195 25.83 15.15 4.86
CA GLY A 195 26.85 14.25 4.34
C GLY A 195 28.06 15.05 3.85
N ASP A 196 29.20 14.39 3.62
CA ASP A 196 30.42 15.03 3.11
C ASP A 196 30.23 15.74 1.75
N ASP A 197 29.18 15.39 1.01
CA ASP A 197 28.89 15.94 -0.31
C ASP A 197 27.60 16.78 -0.30
N SER A 198 27.74 18.06 -0.67
CA SER A 198 26.64 19.03 -0.81
C SER A 198 25.51 18.58 -1.74
N ARG A 199 25.77 17.63 -2.64
CA ARG A 199 24.76 17.01 -3.51
C ARG A 199 23.70 16.25 -2.71
N PHE A 200 24.04 15.64 -1.57
CA PHE A 200 23.06 14.96 -0.70
C PHE A 200 22.09 15.93 -0.03
N GLU A 201 22.46 17.20 0.13
CA GLU A 201 21.53 18.22 0.59
C GLU A 201 20.38 18.46 -0.40
N ARG A 202 20.65 18.28 -1.69
CA ARG A 202 19.65 18.46 -2.75
C ARG A 202 18.68 17.26 -2.85
N LEU A 203 18.93 16.19 -2.10
CA LEU A 203 18.03 15.03 -1.99
C LEU A 203 17.05 15.14 -0.80
N LYS A 204 17.04 16.26 -0.07
CA LYS A 204 16.10 16.48 1.05
C LYS A 204 14.64 16.36 0.61
N LEU A 205 14.31 16.79 -0.61
CA LEU A 205 12.96 16.72 -1.19
C LEU A 205 12.34 15.31 -1.16
N PHE A 206 13.16 14.24 -1.22
CA PHE A 206 12.66 12.87 -1.21
C PHE A 206 11.97 12.52 0.12
N GLN A 207 12.35 13.18 1.22
CA GLN A 207 11.66 13.02 2.50
C GLN A 207 10.26 13.65 2.47
N GLY A 208 10.13 14.82 1.82
CA GLY A 208 8.85 15.47 1.58
C GLY A 208 7.93 14.64 0.69
N ILE A 209 8.42 14.20 -0.48
CA ILE A 209 7.64 13.37 -1.41
C ILE A 209 7.19 12.10 -0.68
N ARG A 210 8.11 11.38 -0.03
CA ARG A 210 7.78 10.16 0.72
C ARG A 210 6.73 10.38 1.81
N SER A 211 6.80 11.48 2.55
CA SER A 211 5.83 11.80 3.61
C SER A 211 4.45 12.09 3.03
N ILE A 212 4.35 12.94 2.01
CA ILE A 212 3.08 13.28 1.37
C ILE A 212 2.46 12.05 0.71
N THR A 213 3.24 11.30 -0.07
CA THR A 213 2.78 10.06 -0.69
C THR A 213 2.31 9.05 0.35
N MET A 214 2.97 8.96 1.51
CA MET A 214 2.53 8.08 2.60
C MET A 214 1.17 8.49 3.18
N VAL A 215 0.94 9.78 3.40
CA VAL A 215 -0.37 10.28 3.87
C VAL A 215 -1.48 9.95 2.86
N LEU A 216 -1.21 10.14 1.56
CA LEU A 216 -2.16 9.80 0.51
C LEU A 216 -2.46 8.29 0.44
N VAL A 217 -1.45 7.44 0.64
CA VAL A 217 -1.63 5.98 0.71
C VAL A 217 -2.49 5.59 1.91
N ILE A 218 -2.20 6.13 3.10
CA ILE A 218 -2.99 5.86 4.31
C ILE A 218 -4.45 6.32 4.11
N PHE A 219 -4.66 7.44 3.43
CA PHE A 219 -6.01 7.91 3.09
C PHE A 219 -6.74 6.97 2.13
N SER A 220 -6.09 6.55 1.04
CA SER A 220 -6.68 5.59 0.11
C SER A 220 -7.01 4.25 0.80
N HIS A 221 -6.12 3.75 1.64
CA HIS A 221 -6.36 2.51 2.40
C HIS A 221 -7.44 2.68 3.49
N THR A 222 -7.61 3.87 4.05
CA THR A 222 -8.72 4.16 4.98
C THR A 222 -10.06 3.93 4.29
N VAL A 223 -10.25 4.53 3.11
CA VAL A 223 -11.49 4.36 2.33
C VAL A 223 -11.67 2.92 1.89
N LEU A 224 -10.61 2.27 1.41
CA LEU A 224 -10.60 0.85 1.03
C LEU A 224 -11.07 -0.05 2.17
N ILE A 225 -10.49 0.07 3.37
CA ILE A 225 -10.83 -0.82 4.50
C ILE A 225 -12.24 -0.49 5.04
N MET A 226 -12.66 0.78 5.04
CA MET A 226 -14.05 1.12 5.37
C MET A 226 -15.05 0.53 4.36
N ALA A 227 -14.75 0.53 3.06
CA ALA A 227 -15.59 -0.09 2.03
C ALA A 227 -15.54 -1.64 2.06
N TYR A 228 -14.48 -2.23 2.60
CA TYR A 228 -14.36 -3.66 2.87
C TYR A 228 -15.19 -4.09 4.09
N SER A 229 -15.49 -3.18 5.01
CA SER A 229 -16.33 -3.46 6.19
C SER A 229 -17.81 -3.59 5.85
N TYR A 230 -18.60 -4.13 6.79
CA TYR A 230 -20.05 -4.16 6.66
C TYR A 230 -20.62 -2.78 6.96
N VAL A 231 -21.36 -2.22 6.00
CA VAL A 231 -21.89 -0.85 6.07
C VAL A 231 -23.42 -0.83 6.11
N ASP A 232 -24.01 0.09 6.87
CA ASP A 232 -25.48 0.23 6.91
C ASP A 232 -26.03 1.11 5.78
N ASN A 233 -25.18 1.94 5.16
CA ASN A 233 -25.52 2.88 4.09
C ASN A 233 -24.73 2.63 2.79
N PRO A 234 -24.81 1.42 2.17
CA PRO A 234 -24.02 1.05 0.99
C PRO A 234 -24.19 2.02 -0.20
N GLN A 235 -25.37 2.63 -0.32
CA GLN A 235 -25.68 3.64 -1.34
C GLN A 235 -24.70 4.83 -1.33
N PHE A 236 -24.11 5.19 -0.18
CA PHE A 236 -23.09 6.23 -0.10
C PHE A 236 -21.86 5.89 -0.96
N ILE A 237 -21.44 4.63 -0.94
CA ILE A 237 -20.32 4.14 -1.78
C ILE A 237 -20.78 4.05 -3.24
N GLU A 238 -21.97 3.51 -3.51
CA GLU A 238 -22.48 3.35 -4.89
C GLU A 238 -22.64 4.68 -5.63
N ARG A 239 -23.06 5.75 -4.93
CA ARG A 239 -23.19 7.12 -5.49
C ARG A 239 -21.86 7.86 -5.57
N SER A 240 -20.84 7.45 -4.83
CA SER A 240 -19.56 8.16 -4.76
C SER A 240 -18.82 8.24 -6.10
N TYR A 241 -19.10 7.34 -7.03
CA TYR A 241 -18.49 7.32 -8.37
C TYR A 241 -18.95 8.47 -9.26
N GLU A 242 -20.03 9.16 -8.90
CA GLU A 242 -20.54 10.34 -9.63
C GLU A 242 -19.77 11.62 -9.28
N ASP A 243 -19.06 11.64 -8.14
CA ASP A 243 -18.32 12.79 -7.64
C ASP A 243 -16.86 12.79 -8.16
N PRO A 244 -16.45 13.79 -8.98
CA PRO A 244 -15.09 13.88 -9.50
C PRO A 244 -14.00 13.94 -8.42
N LEU A 245 -14.27 14.52 -7.25
CA LEU A 245 -13.30 14.57 -6.15
C LEU A 245 -13.08 13.19 -5.54
N LYS A 246 -14.14 12.38 -5.46
CA LYS A 246 -14.06 11.00 -4.98
C LYS A 246 -13.42 10.08 -6.03
N GLN A 247 -13.60 10.35 -7.32
CA GLN A 247 -12.89 9.65 -8.41
C GLN A 247 -11.36 9.79 -8.34
N LEU A 248 -10.83 10.87 -7.75
CA LEU A 248 -9.40 11.02 -7.49
C LEU A 248 -8.87 9.90 -6.58
N LEU A 249 -9.68 9.43 -5.64
CA LEU A 249 -9.32 8.35 -4.72
C LEU A 249 -9.33 6.99 -5.42
N TYR A 250 -10.35 6.72 -6.24
CA TYR A 250 -10.48 5.47 -6.99
C TYR A 250 -9.31 5.27 -7.97
N ASN A 251 -8.91 6.32 -8.68
CA ASN A 251 -7.78 6.28 -9.60
C ASN A 251 -6.43 6.65 -8.97
N GLY A 252 -6.43 6.97 -7.66
CA GLY A 252 -5.26 7.41 -6.90
C GLY A 252 -4.18 6.33 -6.73
N SER A 253 -4.42 5.11 -7.21
CA SER A 253 -3.48 3.99 -7.22
C SER A 253 -2.17 4.32 -7.97
N LEU A 254 -2.15 5.35 -8.83
CA LEU A 254 -0.95 5.90 -9.45
C LEU A 254 0.04 6.53 -8.45
N VAL A 255 -0.44 7.04 -7.33
CA VAL A 255 0.39 7.70 -6.32
C VAL A 255 1.48 6.77 -5.79
N THR A 256 1.18 5.46 -5.63
CA THR A 256 2.17 4.45 -5.20
C THR A 256 3.32 4.29 -6.18
N HIS A 257 3.11 4.53 -7.49
CA HIS A 257 4.15 4.41 -8.51
C HIS A 257 5.25 5.48 -8.34
N SER A 258 4.94 6.60 -7.68
CA SER A 258 5.95 7.59 -7.28
C SER A 258 7.09 6.96 -6.47
N PHE A 259 6.80 5.93 -5.65
CA PHE A 259 7.83 5.20 -4.91
C PHE A 259 8.77 4.43 -5.83
N PHE A 260 8.28 3.80 -6.90
CA PHE A 260 9.12 3.11 -7.89
C PHE A 260 10.07 4.08 -8.57
N GLY A 261 9.55 5.23 -9.03
CA GLY A 261 10.38 6.26 -9.64
C GLY A 261 11.44 6.82 -8.70
N MET A 262 11.09 7.07 -7.43
CA MET A 262 12.04 7.53 -6.42
C MET A 262 13.12 6.49 -6.11
N SER A 263 12.74 5.22 -5.93
CA SER A 263 13.64 4.09 -5.67
C SER A 263 14.66 3.93 -6.81
N ALA A 264 14.18 3.93 -8.06
CA ALA A 264 14.99 3.87 -9.26
C ALA A 264 15.93 5.07 -9.41
N PHE A 265 15.43 6.28 -9.17
CA PHE A 265 16.23 7.50 -9.22
C PHE A 265 17.39 7.45 -8.23
N LEU A 266 17.09 7.11 -6.97
CA LEU A 266 18.09 7.04 -5.90
C LEU A 266 19.10 5.93 -6.16
N LEU A 267 18.67 4.79 -6.72
CA LEU A 267 19.60 3.74 -7.16
C LEU A 267 20.59 4.27 -8.20
N ALA A 268 20.11 4.82 -9.31
CA ALA A 268 20.98 5.29 -10.39
C ALA A 268 21.91 6.42 -9.90
N TYR A 269 21.37 7.38 -9.16
CA TYR A 269 22.10 8.54 -8.65
C TYR A 269 23.20 8.15 -7.65
N ASN A 270 22.86 7.37 -6.61
CA ASN A 270 23.82 6.94 -5.60
C ASN A 270 24.88 6.00 -6.18
N PHE A 271 24.51 5.14 -7.14
CA PHE A 271 25.45 4.27 -7.82
C PHE A 271 26.50 5.05 -8.61
N GLN A 272 26.11 6.16 -9.26
CA GLN A 272 27.06 7.04 -9.94
C GLN A 272 28.03 7.74 -8.98
N ILE A 273 27.52 8.29 -7.87
CA ILE A 273 28.37 8.89 -6.82
C ILE A 273 29.35 7.85 -6.25
N TYR A 274 28.88 6.63 -6.00
CA TYR A 274 29.73 5.56 -5.48
C TYR A 274 30.85 5.18 -6.47
N ASN A 275 30.55 5.15 -7.77
CA ASN A 275 31.51 4.85 -8.84
C ASN A 275 32.55 5.96 -9.08
N GLU A 276 32.35 7.17 -8.56
CA GLU A 276 33.41 8.19 -8.57
C GLU A 276 34.59 7.77 -7.67
N LYS A 277 34.31 7.04 -6.59
CA LYS A 277 35.30 6.63 -5.58
C LYS A 277 35.77 5.17 -5.73
N HIS A 278 34.95 4.32 -6.34
CA HIS A 278 35.22 2.87 -6.45
C HIS A 278 35.07 2.40 -7.90
N LYS A 279 35.91 1.47 -8.33
CA LYS A 279 35.74 0.85 -9.65
C LYS A 279 34.48 -0.02 -9.66
N ASN A 280 33.70 0.10 -10.73
CA ASN A 280 32.52 -0.73 -10.95
C ASN A 280 32.94 -2.19 -11.20
N SER A 281 32.45 -3.12 -10.37
CA SER A 281 32.69 -4.56 -10.45
C SER A 281 31.38 -5.33 -10.37
N TRP A 282 31.34 -6.53 -10.95
CA TRP A 282 30.19 -7.44 -10.88
C TRP A 282 29.83 -7.86 -9.46
N VAL A 283 30.76 -7.76 -8.50
CA VAL A 283 30.51 -7.98 -7.06
C VAL A 283 29.47 -7.00 -6.49
N HIS A 284 29.32 -5.81 -7.08
CA HIS A 284 28.33 -4.83 -6.62
C HIS A 284 26.88 -5.29 -6.85
N PHE A 285 26.65 -6.24 -7.76
CA PHE A 285 25.33 -6.79 -8.01
C PHE A 285 24.80 -7.61 -6.81
N PRO A 286 25.42 -8.75 -6.42
CA PRO A 286 24.95 -9.52 -5.27
C PRO A 286 25.07 -8.73 -3.95
N LYS A 287 26.11 -7.90 -3.80
CA LYS A 287 26.28 -7.04 -2.62
C LYS A 287 25.15 -6.01 -2.50
N GLY A 288 24.74 -5.38 -3.60
CA GLY A 288 23.66 -4.40 -3.60
C GLY A 288 22.30 -5.02 -3.26
N ILE A 289 22.01 -6.21 -3.78
CA ILE A 289 20.79 -6.97 -3.44
C ILE A 289 20.78 -7.33 -1.96
N LEU A 290 21.88 -7.88 -1.43
CA LEU A 290 22.00 -8.26 -0.03
C LEU A 290 21.84 -7.04 0.90
N LEU A 291 22.50 -5.93 0.60
CA LEU A 291 22.38 -4.69 1.38
C LEU A 291 20.95 -4.15 1.42
N ARG A 292 20.23 -4.23 0.30
CA ARG A 292 18.83 -3.82 0.24
C ARG A 292 17.93 -4.77 1.03
N TRP A 293 18.13 -6.08 0.90
CA TRP A 293 17.41 -7.08 1.67
C TRP A 293 17.62 -6.86 3.18
N LEU A 294 18.87 -6.74 3.64
CA LEU A 294 19.20 -6.45 5.04
C LEU A 294 18.62 -5.12 5.56
N ARG A 295 18.37 -4.15 4.68
CA ARG A 295 17.75 -2.87 5.04
C ARG A 295 16.24 -2.97 5.22
N LEU A 296 15.55 -3.73 4.38
CA LEU A 296 14.08 -3.80 4.33
C LEU A 296 13.54 -4.90 5.25
N THR A 297 14.13 -6.08 5.18
CA THR A 297 13.61 -7.31 5.78
C THR A 297 13.41 -7.26 7.29
N PRO A 298 14.28 -6.65 8.13
CA PRO A 298 14.10 -6.73 9.59
C PRO A 298 12.77 -6.15 10.08
N THR A 299 12.38 -4.98 9.58
CA THR A 299 11.11 -4.33 9.95
C THR A 299 9.94 -5.09 9.36
N TYR A 300 10.07 -5.49 8.09
CA TYR A 300 9.03 -6.23 7.38
C TYR A 300 8.73 -7.60 8.02
N ALA A 301 9.76 -8.36 8.37
CA ALA A 301 9.64 -9.67 8.98
C ALA A 301 8.99 -9.60 10.37
N LEU A 302 9.33 -8.59 11.18
CA LEU A 302 8.69 -8.39 12.49
C LEU A 302 7.20 -8.08 12.33
N MET A 303 6.83 -7.24 11.37
CA MET A 303 5.43 -6.88 11.13
C MET A 303 4.63 -8.05 10.55
N LEU A 304 5.21 -8.81 9.62
CA LEU A 304 4.65 -10.06 9.11
C LEU A 304 4.40 -11.06 10.25
N ALA A 305 5.39 -11.26 11.12
CA ALA A 305 5.24 -12.14 12.28
C ALA A 305 4.15 -11.64 13.24
N THR A 306 4.07 -10.33 13.47
CA THR A 306 3.06 -9.70 14.34
C THR A 306 1.64 -9.93 13.84
N ILE A 307 1.42 -9.78 12.54
CA ILE A 307 0.10 -9.99 11.92
C ILE A 307 -0.23 -11.48 11.88
N ALA A 308 0.74 -12.34 11.56
CA ALA A 308 0.54 -13.79 11.54
C ALA A 308 0.22 -14.38 12.93
N THR A 309 0.63 -13.75 14.04
CA THR A 309 0.55 -14.33 15.39
C THR A 309 -0.23 -13.44 16.35
N LEU A 310 0.39 -12.37 16.86
CA LEU A 310 -0.14 -11.51 17.91
C LEU A 310 -1.50 -10.92 17.57
N MET A 311 -1.72 -10.49 16.32
CA MET A 311 -2.98 -9.86 15.92
C MET A 311 -4.19 -10.76 16.08
N ARG A 312 -4.05 -12.08 16.13
CA ARG A 312 -5.20 -12.98 16.38
C ARG A 312 -5.77 -12.85 17.79
N HIS A 313 -4.97 -12.36 18.73
CA HIS A 313 -5.26 -12.36 20.17
C HIS A 313 -5.59 -10.98 20.73
N VAL A 314 -5.44 -9.91 19.95
CA VAL A 314 -5.52 -8.51 20.42
C VAL A 314 -6.97 -8.03 20.59
N GLY A 315 -7.92 -8.60 19.86
CA GLY A 315 -9.30 -8.14 19.81
C GLY A 315 -10.28 -9.27 19.55
N ASP A 316 -11.56 -8.91 19.56
CA ASP A 316 -12.67 -9.81 19.27
C ASP A 316 -13.83 -9.01 18.67
N GLY A 317 -14.67 -9.68 17.88
CA GLY A 317 -15.76 -9.02 17.16
C GLY A 317 -16.27 -9.86 15.98
N PRO A 318 -17.47 -9.54 15.45
CA PRO A 318 -18.09 -10.29 14.35
C PRO A 318 -17.35 -10.12 13.02
N LEU A 319 -16.50 -9.11 12.88
CA LEU A 319 -15.65 -8.92 11.71
C LEU A 319 -14.20 -9.36 11.96
N TRP A 320 -13.82 -9.70 13.19
CA TRP A 320 -12.44 -10.03 13.53
C TRP A 320 -11.93 -11.25 12.77
N GLU A 321 -12.73 -12.31 12.69
CA GLU A 321 -12.36 -13.51 11.94
C GLU A 321 -12.22 -13.23 10.44
N HIS A 322 -13.13 -12.44 9.89
CA HIS A 322 -13.14 -12.10 8.46
C HIS A 322 -12.01 -11.15 8.07
N VAL A 323 -11.68 -10.16 8.90
CA VAL A 323 -10.76 -9.06 8.56
C VAL A 323 -9.34 -9.30 9.08
N VAL A 324 -9.19 -9.88 10.27
CA VAL A 324 -7.90 -10.01 10.97
C VAL A 324 -7.41 -11.44 10.96
N THR A 325 -8.23 -12.42 11.36
CA THR A 325 -7.80 -13.82 11.43
C THR A 325 -7.52 -14.40 10.05
N SER A 326 -8.37 -14.11 9.05
CA SER A 326 -8.17 -14.56 7.67
C SER A 326 -6.81 -14.12 7.09
N GLU A 327 -6.40 -12.88 7.36
CA GLU A 327 -5.08 -12.37 6.96
C GLU A 327 -3.96 -13.05 7.74
N ALA A 328 -4.13 -13.25 9.05
CA ALA A 328 -3.16 -13.94 9.88
C ALA A 328 -2.92 -15.38 9.38
N ASP A 329 -3.99 -16.11 9.03
CA ASP A 329 -3.93 -17.47 8.47
C ASP A 329 -3.24 -17.50 7.10
N ALA A 330 -3.56 -16.56 6.21
CA ALA A 330 -2.86 -16.40 4.95
C ALA A 330 -1.36 -16.13 5.18
N CYS A 331 -1.02 -15.25 6.14
CA CYS A 331 0.36 -14.94 6.47
C CYS A 331 1.14 -16.11 7.05
N ARG A 332 0.50 -16.98 7.83
CA ARG A 332 1.11 -18.22 8.33
C ARG A 332 1.44 -19.21 7.22
N SER A 333 0.67 -19.22 6.14
CA SER A 333 0.91 -20.09 4.98
C SER A 333 1.98 -19.53 4.03
N TYR A 334 2.01 -18.20 3.87
CA TYR A 334 2.78 -17.55 2.81
C TYR A 334 3.94 -16.66 3.27
N TRP A 335 4.33 -16.71 4.56
CA TRP A 335 5.41 -15.87 5.10
C TRP A 335 6.71 -15.94 4.30
N TRP A 336 7.06 -17.13 3.76
CA TRP A 336 8.27 -17.35 2.98
C TRP A 336 8.29 -16.52 1.69
N ALA A 337 7.15 -16.37 1.02
CA ALA A 337 7.02 -15.58 -0.21
C ALA A 337 7.24 -14.08 0.04
N HIS A 338 6.82 -13.59 1.22
CA HIS A 338 7.08 -12.22 1.65
C HIS A 338 8.56 -11.96 1.92
N LEU A 339 9.27 -12.88 2.59
CA LEU A 339 10.71 -12.73 2.87
C LEU A 339 11.59 -12.80 1.61
N LEU A 340 11.11 -13.51 0.58
CA LEU A 340 11.74 -13.59 -0.73
C LEU A 340 11.30 -12.46 -1.69
N PHE A 341 10.35 -11.59 -1.29
CA PHE A 341 9.81 -10.52 -2.13
C PHE A 341 9.21 -11.02 -3.47
N ILE A 342 8.52 -12.16 -3.44
CA ILE A 342 7.83 -12.76 -4.59
C ILE A 342 6.32 -12.92 -4.37
N ASN A 343 5.80 -12.36 -3.27
CA ASN A 343 4.41 -12.48 -2.88
C ASN A 343 3.41 -11.98 -3.96
N ASN A 344 3.80 -11.03 -4.82
CA ASN A 344 2.99 -10.56 -5.95
C ASN A 344 2.91 -11.51 -7.16
N TYR A 345 3.53 -12.70 -7.13
CA TYR A 345 3.41 -13.73 -8.16
C TYR A 345 2.81 -15.06 -7.68
N VAL A 346 2.70 -15.25 -6.37
CA VAL A 346 2.38 -16.56 -5.77
C VAL A 346 0.89 -16.69 -5.41
N TYR A 347 0.17 -15.58 -5.24
CA TYR A 347 -1.20 -15.62 -4.73
C TYR A 347 -2.25 -15.76 -5.82
N ASP A 348 -3.10 -16.76 -5.67
CA ASP A 348 -4.29 -16.92 -6.49
C ASP A 348 -5.56 -16.46 -5.76
N ASP A 349 -5.76 -16.81 -4.46
CA ASP A 349 -7.04 -16.56 -3.75
C ASP A 349 -6.94 -15.97 -2.33
N ALA A 350 -5.76 -15.95 -1.68
CA ALA A 350 -5.61 -15.45 -0.30
C ALA A 350 -4.46 -14.43 -0.17
N PHE A 351 -4.76 -13.24 0.35
CA PHE A 351 -3.77 -12.17 0.52
C PHE A 351 -3.28 -12.05 1.95
N CYS A 352 -2.03 -12.44 2.18
CA CYS A 352 -1.27 -11.95 3.32
C CYS A 352 -0.74 -10.54 3.00
N LEU A 353 -0.92 -9.58 3.91
CA LEU A 353 -0.31 -8.25 3.81
C LEU A 353 -0.46 -7.63 2.40
N PRO A 354 -1.70 -7.48 1.89
CA PRO A 354 -1.96 -7.15 0.48
C PRO A 354 -1.22 -5.89 0.02
N GLN A 355 -1.12 -4.88 0.88
CA GLN A 355 -0.40 -3.63 0.61
C GLN A 355 1.07 -3.84 0.23
N THR A 356 1.69 -4.97 0.57
CA THR A 356 3.14 -5.21 0.37
C THR A 356 3.51 -5.64 -1.04
N TRP A 357 2.54 -5.81 -1.94
CA TRP A 357 2.79 -6.09 -3.36
C TRP A 357 3.79 -5.11 -3.99
N TYR A 358 3.70 -3.81 -3.64
CA TYR A 358 4.56 -2.79 -4.22
C TYR A 358 6.02 -2.99 -3.77
N LEU A 359 6.26 -3.45 -2.54
CA LEU A 359 7.60 -3.64 -2.02
C LEU A 359 8.31 -4.82 -2.72
N ALA A 360 7.55 -5.86 -3.05
CA ALA A 360 8.01 -6.97 -3.87
C ALA A 360 8.34 -6.50 -5.30
N ALA A 361 7.39 -5.80 -5.95
CA ALA A 361 7.58 -5.23 -7.27
C ALA A 361 8.81 -4.31 -7.34
N ASP A 362 8.99 -3.41 -6.35
CA ASP A 362 10.13 -2.50 -6.28
C ASP A 362 11.46 -3.24 -6.10
N THR A 363 11.48 -4.32 -5.32
CA THR A 363 12.70 -5.13 -5.12
C THR A 363 13.08 -5.91 -6.37
N GLN A 364 12.10 -6.45 -7.10
CA GLN A 364 12.31 -7.11 -8.38
C GLN A 364 12.85 -6.12 -9.44
N MET A 365 12.21 -4.96 -9.57
CA MET A 365 12.66 -3.92 -10.49
C MET A 365 14.02 -3.33 -10.07
N PHE A 366 14.33 -3.30 -8.77
CA PHE A 366 15.66 -2.93 -8.29
C PHE A 366 16.74 -3.90 -8.75
N CYS A 367 16.48 -5.21 -8.74
CA CYS A 367 17.43 -6.18 -9.30
C CYS A 367 17.69 -5.89 -10.78
N VAL A 368 16.64 -5.65 -11.57
CA VAL A 368 16.76 -5.27 -12.99
C VAL A 368 17.52 -3.96 -13.16
N GLY A 369 17.20 -2.93 -12.38
CA GLY A 369 17.86 -1.63 -12.44
C GLY A 369 19.33 -1.70 -12.03
N LEU A 370 19.67 -2.45 -10.99
CA LEU A 370 21.04 -2.64 -10.54
C LEU A 370 21.85 -3.43 -11.57
N LEU A 371 21.23 -4.42 -12.23
CA LEU A 371 21.83 -5.13 -13.35
C LEU A 371 22.19 -4.16 -14.49
N VAL A 372 21.25 -3.30 -14.88
CA VAL A 372 21.50 -2.24 -15.88
C VAL A 372 22.64 -1.31 -15.44
N CYS A 373 22.67 -0.90 -14.17
CA CYS A 373 23.76 -0.08 -13.61
C CYS A 373 25.14 -0.75 -13.72
N VAL A 374 25.23 -2.05 -13.43
CA VAL A 374 26.49 -2.80 -13.46
C VAL A 374 26.94 -3.10 -14.89
N MET A 375 26.00 -3.48 -15.77
CA MET A 375 26.26 -3.82 -17.18
C MET A 375 26.58 -2.58 -18.03
N ALA A 376 25.76 -1.53 -17.94
CA ALA A 376 25.83 -0.38 -18.83
C ALA A 376 26.85 0.66 -18.31
N ARG A 377 28.14 0.38 -18.51
CA ARG A 377 29.22 1.22 -17.97
C ARG A 377 29.34 2.58 -18.66
N GLY A 378 29.23 2.61 -19.99
CA GLY A 378 29.38 3.82 -20.81
C GLY A 378 28.06 4.54 -21.14
N PRO A 379 28.10 5.83 -21.52
CA PRO A 379 26.89 6.62 -21.82
C PRO A 379 26.08 6.06 -23.00
N LYS A 380 26.75 5.55 -24.05
CA LYS A 380 26.08 4.90 -25.19
C LYS A 380 25.34 3.62 -24.76
N ALA A 381 26.02 2.75 -24.00
CA ALA A 381 25.44 1.51 -23.47
C ALA A 381 24.23 1.80 -22.56
N ARG A 382 24.31 2.83 -21.71
CA ARG A 382 23.18 3.26 -20.85
C ARG A 382 21.99 3.72 -21.65
N LYS A 383 22.21 4.55 -22.67
CA LYS A 383 21.13 5.00 -23.57
C LYS A 383 20.46 3.81 -24.24
N VAL A 384 21.22 2.89 -24.83
CA VAL A 384 20.67 1.69 -25.48
C VAL A 384 19.90 0.82 -24.47
N ALA A 385 20.50 0.51 -23.31
CA ALA A 385 19.87 -0.33 -22.30
C ALA A 385 18.56 0.27 -21.77
N LEU A 386 18.54 1.58 -21.46
CA LEU A 386 17.34 2.26 -20.98
C LEU A 386 16.27 2.38 -22.07
N SER A 387 16.64 2.63 -23.33
CA SER A 387 15.68 2.66 -24.45
C SER A 387 15.04 1.30 -24.68
N VAL A 388 15.83 0.22 -24.68
CA VAL A 388 15.32 -1.15 -24.81
C VAL A 388 14.39 -1.48 -23.64
N LEU A 389 14.82 -1.19 -22.41
CA LEU A 389 14.02 -1.43 -21.21
C LEU A 389 12.69 -0.66 -21.25
N PHE A 390 12.72 0.59 -21.71
CA PHE A 390 11.53 1.42 -21.84
C PHE A 390 10.56 0.85 -22.89
N CYS A 391 11.05 0.48 -24.08
CA CYS A 391 10.21 -0.15 -25.11
C CYS A 391 9.57 -1.44 -24.60
N LEU A 392 10.35 -2.33 -23.98
CA LEU A 392 9.83 -3.56 -23.38
C LEU A 392 8.77 -3.27 -22.30
N SER A 393 9.00 -2.25 -21.48
CA SER A 393 8.08 -1.86 -20.42
C SER A 393 6.75 -1.29 -20.90
N LEU A 394 6.65 -0.87 -22.15
CA LEU A 394 5.38 -0.46 -22.79
C LEU A 394 4.70 -1.64 -23.48
N ILE A 395 5.50 -2.47 -24.16
CA ILE A 395 4.99 -3.63 -24.93
C ILE A 395 4.41 -4.69 -23.99
N ILE A 396 5.09 -5.04 -22.91
CA ILE A 396 4.65 -6.10 -21.99
C ILE A 396 3.24 -5.85 -21.43
N PRO A 397 2.93 -4.70 -20.78
CA PRO A 397 1.57 -4.45 -20.29
C PRO A 397 0.56 -4.32 -21.42
N ALA A 398 0.94 -3.81 -22.61
CA ALA A 398 0.05 -3.74 -23.76
C ALA A 398 -0.37 -5.13 -24.25
N LEU A 399 0.59 -6.04 -24.41
CA LEU A 399 0.33 -7.42 -24.84
C LEU A 399 -0.49 -8.19 -23.80
N GLN A 400 -0.17 -8.03 -22.50
CA GLN A 400 -0.95 -8.68 -21.45
C GLN A 400 -2.39 -8.17 -21.41
N THR A 401 -2.59 -6.86 -21.54
CA THR A 401 -3.93 -6.27 -21.58
C THR A 401 -4.75 -6.83 -22.75
N TYR A 402 -4.14 -6.96 -23.92
CA TYR A 402 -4.81 -7.48 -25.12
C TYR A 402 -5.10 -8.99 -25.04
N TYR A 403 -4.10 -9.81 -24.70
CA TYR A 403 -4.26 -11.27 -24.74
C TYR A 403 -5.02 -11.85 -23.55
N GLN A 404 -5.07 -11.14 -22.42
CA GLN A 404 -5.73 -11.60 -21.20
C GLN A 404 -7.05 -10.86 -20.92
N ASP A 405 -7.53 -10.07 -21.89
CA ASP A 405 -8.77 -9.30 -21.82
C ASP A 405 -8.92 -8.49 -20.51
N LEU A 406 -7.87 -7.71 -20.19
CA LEU A 406 -7.80 -6.95 -18.94
C LEU A 406 -8.32 -5.53 -19.11
N ASN A 407 -8.76 -4.95 -18.00
CA ASN A 407 -9.10 -3.53 -17.96
C ASN A 407 -7.85 -2.64 -17.99
N ALA A 408 -7.97 -1.44 -18.54
CA ALA A 408 -6.82 -0.53 -18.63
C ALA A 408 -6.34 -0.02 -17.26
N VAL A 409 -7.27 0.05 -16.30
CA VAL A 409 -7.05 0.42 -14.90
C VAL A 409 -7.74 -0.61 -14.01
N VAL A 410 -7.26 -0.74 -12.77
CA VAL A 410 -7.97 -1.56 -11.77
C VAL A 410 -9.30 -0.88 -11.48
N ILE A 411 -10.39 -1.57 -11.78
CA ILE A 411 -11.74 -1.07 -11.51
C ILE A 411 -12.03 -1.33 -10.03
N GLN A 412 -12.17 -0.24 -9.31
CA GLN A 412 -12.43 -0.24 -7.88
C GLN A 412 -13.93 -0.40 -7.63
N SER A 413 -14.54 -1.51 -8.07
CA SER A 413 -15.97 -1.74 -7.84
C SER A 413 -16.27 -2.02 -6.35
N PRO A 414 -17.51 -1.80 -5.89
CA PRO A 414 -17.87 -2.12 -4.50
C PRO A 414 -17.65 -3.60 -4.14
N GLU A 415 -17.93 -4.53 -5.06
CA GLU A 415 -17.64 -5.96 -4.88
C GLU A 415 -16.14 -6.27 -4.89
N SER A 416 -15.34 -5.58 -5.70
CA SER A 416 -13.88 -5.70 -5.68
C SER A 416 -13.32 -5.26 -4.32
N TYR A 417 -13.88 -4.21 -3.73
CA TYR A 417 -13.53 -3.77 -2.38
C TYR A 417 -13.93 -4.76 -1.30
N ARG A 418 -15.17 -5.27 -1.35
CA ARG A 418 -15.69 -6.28 -0.41
C ARG A 418 -14.84 -7.55 -0.37
N ASN A 419 -14.24 -7.93 -1.49
CA ASN A 419 -13.38 -9.11 -1.59
C ASN A 419 -11.89 -8.78 -1.62
N LEU A 420 -11.51 -7.52 -1.35
CA LEU A 420 -10.13 -7.03 -1.37
C LEU A 420 -9.33 -7.47 -2.62
N TYR A 421 -9.96 -7.43 -3.79
CA TYR A 421 -9.40 -7.81 -5.08
C TYR A 421 -8.98 -9.27 -5.22
N ALA A 422 -9.42 -10.18 -4.34
CA ALA A 422 -9.04 -11.61 -4.37
C ALA A 422 -9.25 -12.22 -5.77
N HIS A 423 -10.36 -11.86 -6.43
CA HIS A 423 -10.73 -12.39 -7.74
C HIS A 423 -10.50 -11.40 -8.89
N ASP A 424 -9.82 -10.27 -8.67
CA ASP A 424 -9.60 -9.26 -9.71
C ASP A 424 -8.32 -9.58 -10.51
N HIS A 425 -8.50 -10.08 -11.73
CA HIS A 425 -7.40 -10.39 -12.63
C HIS A 425 -6.58 -9.16 -13.03
N THR A 426 -7.19 -7.97 -13.13
CA THR A 426 -6.45 -6.75 -13.50
C THR A 426 -5.52 -6.33 -12.37
N PHE A 427 -5.97 -6.42 -11.12
CA PHE A 427 -5.15 -6.20 -9.94
C PHE A 427 -3.97 -7.20 -9.87
N ARG A 428 -4.26 -8.50 -10.07
CA ARG A 428 -3.26 -9.57 -9.97
C ARG A 428 -2.25 -9.58 -11.12
N LEU A 429 -2.69 -9.36 -12.35
CA LEU A 429 -1.87 -9.58 -13.55
C LEU A 429 -1.22 -8.28 -14.06
N LEU A 430 -1.93 -7.15 -13.99
CA LEU A 430 -1.47 -5.88 -14.57
C LEU A 430 -0.99 -4.87 -13.52
N TYR A 431 -1.64 -4.79 -12.36
CA TYR A 431 -1.31 -3.80 -11.33
C TYR A 431 -0.15 -4.23 -10.43
N SER A 432 -0.19 -5.43 -9.87
CA SER A 432 0.72 -5.86 -8.80
C SER A 432 2.09 -6.39 -9.25
N ARG A 433 2.20 -6.88 -10.49
CA ARG A 433 3.43 -7.53 -11.00
C ARG A 433 4.56 -6.54 -11.27
N GLY A 434 5.79 -6.92 -10.94
CA GLY A 434 6.95 -6.03 -11.13
C GLY A 434 7.19 -5.64 -12.61
N HIS A 435 7.05 -6.58 -13.54
CA HIS A 435 7.38 -6.32 -14.96
C HIS A 435 6.40 -5.38 -15.67
N THR A 436 5.15 -5.30 -15.22
CA THR A 436 4.13 -4.37 -15.76
C THR A 436 4.29 -2.95 -15.26
N ASN A 437 5.10 -2.75 -14.22
CA ASN A 437 5.40 -1.45 -13.61
C ASN A 437 6.78 -0.90 -14.03
N LEU A 438 7.51 -1.64 -14.84
CA LEU A 438 8.90 -1.36 -15.23
C LEU A 438 9.08 -0.02 -15.95
N SER A 439 8.01 0.52 -16.57
CA SER A 439 8.05 1.79 -17.29
C SER A 439 8.32 2.96 -16.34
N THR A 440 7.66 2.95 -15.17
CA THR A 440 7.86 3.95 -14.12
C THR A 440 9.26 3.88 -13.53
N TYR A 441 9.74 2.66 -13.29
CA TYR A 441 11.09 2.43 -12.77
C TYR A 441 12.17 2.85 -13.78
N THR A 442 11.97 2.58 -15.06
CA THR A 442 12.90 2.97 -16.14
C THR A 442 13.01 4.48 -16.29
N ILE A 443 11.88 5.20 -16.20
CA ILE A 443 11.87 6.68 -16.20
C ILE A 443 12.63 7.22 -14.98
N GLY A 444 12.47 6.60 -13.80
CA GLY A 444 13.24 6.96 -12.62
C GLY A 444 14.75 6.73 -12.77
N LEU A 445 15.16 5.58 -13.32
CA LEU A 445 16.57 5.29 -13.64
C LEU A 445 17.15 6.34 -14.59
N ALA A 446 16.44 6.63 -15.67
CA ALA A 446 16.84 7.64 -16.66
C ALA A 446 16.98 9.03 -16.02
N GLY A 447 16.00 9.43 -15.20
CA GLY A 447 16.05 10.67 -14.44
C GLY A 447 17.28 10.76 -13.52
N GLY A 448 17.60 9.70 -12.78
CA GLY A 448 18.76 9.64 -11.90
C GLY A 448 20.09 9.84 -12.64
N TYR A 449 20.25 9.17 -13.78
CA TYR A 449 21.44 9.32 -14.63
C TYR A 449 21.56 10.73 -15.23
N LEU A 450 20.47 11.26 -15.78
CA LEU A 450 20.45 12.57 -16.45
C LEU A 450 20.74 13.70 -15.46
N ILE A 451 20.09 13.68 -14.31
CA ILE A 451 20.29 14.71 -13.27
C ILE A 451 21.71 14.65 -12.73
N TYR A 452 22.25 13.45 -12.48
CA TYR A 452 23.65 13.29 -12.08
C TYR A 452 24.61 13.87 -13.14
N SER A 453 24.42 13.56 -14.43
CA SER A 453 25.29 14.09 -15.49
C SER A 453 25.22 15.61 -15.59
N TRP A 454 24.01 16.20 -15.53
CA TRP A 454 23.87 17.66 -15.59
C TRP A 454 24.47 18.38 -14.38
N GLN A 455 24.41 17.77 -13.19
CA GLN A 455 25.08 18.32 -12.01
C GLN A 455 26.61 18.24 -12.15
N LYS A 456 27.14 17.14 -12.70
CA LYS A 456 28.57 16.96 -12.94
C LYS A 456 29.11 17.92 -14.01
N GLU A 457 28.33 18.17 -15.05
CA GLU A 457 28.65 19.13 -16.11
C GLU A 457 28.51 20.59 -15.68
N GLY A 458 27.94 20.88 -14.49
CA GLY A 458 27.67 22.25 -14.06
C GLY A 458 26.67 22.98 -14.97
N ARG A 459 25.76 22.23 -15.63
CA ARG A 459 24.83 22.81 -16.60
C ARG A 459 23.91 23.83 -15.93
N ASN A 460 23.89 25.03 -16.48
CA ASN A 460 23.06 26.11 -15.97
C ASN A 460 21.69 26.15 -16.68
N PHE A 461 20.62 26.28 -15.89
CA PHE A 461 19.23 26.31 -16.35
C PHE A 461 18.55 27.68 -16.12
N ASP A 462 19.32 28.77 -15.96
CA ASP A 462 18.79 30.12 -15.69
C ASP A 462 17.73 30.61 -16.68
N LYS A 463 17.80 30.19 -17.95
CA LYS A 463 16.75 30.51 -18.94
C LYS A 463 15.38 29.94 -18.55
N ILE A 464 15.35 28.74 -17.98
CA ILE A 464 14.11 28.05 -17.58
C ILE A 464 13.61 28.59 -16.23
N LYS A 465 14.51 29.11 -15.37
CA LYS A 465 14.11 29.79 -14.13
C LYS A 465 13.19 31.00 -14.35
N LYS A 466 13.18 31.56 -15.57
CA LYS A 466 12.24 32.62 -15.97
C LYS A 466 10.78 32.12 -16.13
N TYR A 467 10.59 30.81 -16.25
CA TYR A 467 9.29 30.18 -16.51
C TYR A 467 8.95 29.12 -15.44
N PRO A 468 8.91 29.48 -14.14
CA PRO A 468 8.63 28.52 -13.06
C PRO A 468 7.23 27.90 -13.16
N TRP A 469 6.30 28.59 -13.82
CA TRP A 469 4.93 28.11 -14.08
C TRP A 469 4.89 26.79 -14.86
N VAL A 470 5.92 26.47 -15.66
CA VAL A 470 6.03 25.19 -16.37
C VAL A 470 6.10 24.03 -15.38
N ILE A 471 6.84 24.21 -14.28
CA ILE A 471 6.90 23.20 -13.22
C ILE A 471 5.59 23.21 -12.42
N TRP A 472 4.99 24.38 -12.18
CA TRP A 472 3.71 24.48 -11.48
C TRP A 472 2.59 23.71 -12.18
N LEU A 473 2.55 23.72 -13.51
CA LEU A 473 1.58 22.98 -14.32
C LEU A 473 1.68 21.44 -14.19
N LEU A 474 2.80 20.89 -13.69
CA LEU A 474 2.97 19.44 -13.54
C LEU A 474 2.02 18.82 -12.51
N PHE A 475 1.68 19.55 -11.44
CA PHE A 475 0.73 19.06 -10.44
C PHE A 475 -0.70 18.94 -10.99
N PRO A 476 -1.33 19.99 -11.58
CA PRO A 476 -2.65 19.84 -12.19
C PRO A 476 -2.65 18.87 -13.37
N LEU A 477 -1.53 18.76 -14.11
CA LEU A 477 -1.38 17.72 -15.13
C LEU A 477 -1.41 16.31 -14.52
N GLY A 478 -0.70 16.09 -13.42
CA GLY A 478 -0.72 14.82 -12.68
C GLY A 478 -2.11 14.47 -12.15
N VAL A 479 -2.82 15.45 -11.57
CA VAL A 479 -4.23 15.30 -11.15
C VAL A 479 -5.13 14.97 -12.34
N GLY A 480 -4.94 15.64 -13.48
CA GLY A 480 -5.68 15.36 -14.71
C GLY A 480 -5.46 13.94 -15.25
N ILE A 481 -4.24 13.39 -15.15
CA ILE A 481 -3.94 12.00 -15.51
C ILE A 481 -4.64 11.01 -14.57
N ILE A 482 -4.75 11.34 -13.28
CA ILE A 482 -5.49 10.49 -12.34
C ILE A 482 -6.99 10.53 -12.67
N LEU A 483 -7.55 11.72 -12.87
CA LEU A 483 -8.97 11.91 -13.20
C LEU A 483 -9.35 11.30 -14.56
N SER A 484 -8.42 11.16 -15.52
CA SER A 484 -8.72 10.50 -16.79
C SER A 484 -9.10 9.03 -16.62
N GLY A 485 -8.75 8.38 -15.49
CA GLY A 485 -9.23 7.04 -15.16
C GLY A 485 -10.75 6.99 -14.93
N GLY A 486 -11.38 8.12 -14.60
CA GLY A 486 -12.83 8.27 -14.48
C GLY A 486 -13.60 7.90 -15.75
N LEU A 487 -12.95 7.98 -16.92
CA LEU A 487 -13.51 7.57 -18.21
C LEU A 487 -14.00 6.11 -18.22
N PHE A 488 -13.33 5.23 -17.47
CA PHE A 488 -13.68 3.81 -17.39
C PHE A 488 -14.86 3.53 -16.45
N TYR A 489 -15.33 4.55 -15.72
CA TYR A 489 -16.53 4.48 -14.88
C TYR A 489 -17.75 5.15 -15.54
N ILE A 490 -17.64 5.64 -16.79
CA ILE A 490 -18.77 6.27 -17.49
C ILE A 490 -19.69 5.20 -18.07
N ASP A 491 -20.97 5.33 -17.80
CA ASP A 491 -21.99 4.36 -18.19
C ASP A 491 -22.21 4.36 -19.71
N GLY A 492 -22.37 3.16 -20.30
CA GLY A 492 -22.70 2.98 -21.72
C GLY A 492 -21.55 3.17 -22.71
N ILE A 493 -20.33 3.48 -22.25
CA ILE A 493 -19.16 3.63 -23.13
C ILE A 493 -18.36 2.32 -23.16
N SER A 494 -18.55 1.55 -24.24
CA SER A 494 -17.62 0.46 -24.58
C SER A 494 -16.45 1.04 -25.39
N LEU A 495 -15.28 1.20 -24.77
CA LEU A 495 -14.08 1.66 -25.47
C LEU A 495 -13.54 0.57 -26.38
N HIS A 496 -13.11 0.96 -27.59
CA HIS A 496 -12.46 0.02 -28.52
C HIS A 496 -11.18 -0.57 -27.87
N PRO A 497 -10.89 -1.88 -28.04
CA PRO A 497 -9.75 -2.54 -27.36
C PRO A 497 -8.40 -1.84 -27.55
N ALA A 498 -8.17 -1.24 -28.73
CA ALA A 498 -6.96 -0.46 -29.01
C ALA A 498 -6.77 0.72 -28.04
N TRP A 499 -7.84 1.39 -27.62
CA TRP A 499 -7.76 2.49 -26.64
C TRP A 499 -7.47 1.99 -25.23
N ILE A 500 -8.05 0.85 -24.85
CA ILE A 500 -7.81 0.18 -23.56
C ILE A 500 -6.33 -0.17 -23.43
N VAL A 501 -5.78 -0.83 -24.46
CA VAL A 501 -4.37 -1.23 -24.53
C VAL A 501 -3.44 -0.02 -24.52
N LEU A 502 -3.74 1.01 -25.31
CA LEU A 502 -2.95 2.24 -25.37
C LEU A 502 -2.94 2.97 -24.02
N TYR A 503 -4.12 3.07 -23.38
CA TYR A 503 -4.23 3.69 -22.07
C TYR A 503 -3.41 2.91 -21.04
N ALA A 504 -3.59 1.59 -20.96
CA ALA A 504 -2.89 0.69 -20.04
C ALA A 504 -1.36 0.80 -20.12
N ALA A 505 -0.81 0.99 -21.34
CA ALA A 505 0.62 1.14 -21.55
C ALA A 505 1.16 2.53 -21.17
N LEU A 506 0.38 3.60 -21.38
CA LEU A 506 0.87 4.98 -21.30
C LEU A 506 0.54 5.71 -19.99
N TYR A 507 -0.52 5.34 -19.28
CA TYR A 507 -0.97 6.13 -18.12
C TYR A 507 0.07 6.19 -16.98
N LYS A 508 0.68 5.05 -16.62
CA LYS A 508 1.74 4.95 -15.61
C LYS A 508 2.98 5.78 -15.98
N PRO A 509 3.61 5.63 -17.17
CA PRO A 509 4.80 6.39 -17.51
C PRO A 509 4.53 7.90 -17.64
N LEU A 510 3.35 8.33 -18.12
CA LEU A 510 3.02 9.76 -18.19
C LEU A 510 2.95 10.40 -16.80
N PHE A 511 2.31 9.74 -15.83
CA PHE A 511 2.30 10.20 -14.45
C PHE A 511 3.72 10.25 -13.87
N GLN A 512 4.52 9.21 -14.10
CA GLN A 512 5.89 9.15 -13.58
C GLN A 512 6.81 10.21 -14.18
N LEU A 513 6.63 10.58 -15.45
CA LEU A 513 7.36 11.68 -16.07
C LEU A 513 7.09 12.99 -15.32
N CYS A 514 5.83 13.27 -14.95
CA CYS A 514 5.49 14.47 -14.18
C CYS A 514 6.25 14.53 -12.85
N ILE A 515 6.35 13.40 -12.14
CA ILE A 515 7.10 13.30 -10.89
C ILE A 515 8.62 13.51 -11.09
N ILE A 516 9.24 12.92 -12.12
CA ILE A 516 10.67 13.12 -12.38
C ILE A 516 10.98 14.57 -12.79
N TRP A 517 10.12 15.20 -13.59
CA TRP A 517 10.26 16.62 -13.94
C TRP A 517 10.09 17.55 -12.72
N LEU A 518 9.19 17.20 -11.79
CA LEU A 518 9.05 17.89 -10.51
C LEU A 518 10.33 17.79 -9.66
N ILE A 519 10.90 16.57 -9.54
CA ILE A 519 12.17 16.34 -8.84
C ILE A 519 13.30 17.16 -9.47
N TRP A 520 13.37 17.20 -10.80
CA TRP A 520 14.34 18.00 -11.53
C TRP A 520 14.20 19.50 -11.25
N GLY A 521 12.98 20.04 -11.30
CA GLY A 521 12.70 21.45 -10.98
C GLY A 521 13.15 21.84 -9.58
N CYS A 522 12.92 20.96 -8.59
CA CYS A 522 13.35 21.14 -7.21
C CYS A 522 14.88 21.12 -7.07
N ILE A 523 15.57 20.12 -7.65
CA ILE A 523 17.03 19.94 -7.53
C ILE A 523 17.81 21.12 -8.13
N PHE A 524 17.38 21.63 -9.29
CA PHE A 524 18.02 22.76 -9.97
C PHE A 524 17.47 24.13 -9.52
N LYS A 525 16.61 24.16 -8.50
CA LYS A 525 16.08 25.39 -7.90
C LYS A 525 15.37 26.29 -8.93
N ILE A 526 14.59 25.67 -9.83
CA ILE A 526 13.85 26.37 -10.89
C ILE A 526 12.60 27.04 -10.34
N GLU A 527 11.98 26.42 -9.35
CA GLU A 527 10.79 26.93 -8.68
C GLU A 527 10.97 26.93 -7.16
N SER A 528 10.10 27.67 -6.46
CA SER A 528 10.17 27.89 -5.00
C SER A 528 8.99 27.33 -4.22
N ILE A 529 7.84 27.10 -4.85
CA ILE A 529 6.58 26.71 -4.18
C ILE A 529 6.65 25.25 -3.76
N TYR A 530 6.79 24.33 -4.71
CA TYR A 530 6.85 22.90 -4.41
C TYR A 530 8.12 22.56 -3.65
N ARG A 531 9.25 23.15 -4.01
CA ARG A 531 10.48 23.03 -3.23
C ARG A 531 10.29 23.47 -1.78
N GLY A 532 9.62 24.61 -1.54
CA GLY A 532 9.35 25.10 -0.18
C GLY A 532 8.54 24.11 0.66
N ILE A 533 7.56 23.45 0.04
CA ILE A 533 6.75 22.41 0.68
C ILE A 533 7.58 21.13 0.89
N LEU A 534 8.22 20.61 -0.16
CA LEU A 534 8.92 19.32 -0.13
C LEU A 534 10.21 19.33 0.72
N GLU A 535 10.87 20.47 0.83
CA GLU A 535 12.06 20.64 1.67
C GLU A 535 11.72 21.13 3.09
N TRP A 536 10.43 21.14 3.47
CA TRP A 536 10.01 21.53 4.81
C TRP A 536 10.65 20.64 5.87
N ARG A 537 11.22 21.26 6.91
CA ARG A 537 11.97 20.55 7.96
C ARG A 537 11.12 19.50 8.68
N GLY A 538 9.81 19.76 8.83
CA GLY A 538 8.86 18.82 9.43
C GLY A 538 8.85 17.44 8.75
N PHE A 539 9.10 17.40 7.44
CA PHE A 539 9.13 16.13 6.69
C PHE A 539 10.36 15.26 6.95
N THR A 540 11.37 15.78 7.68
CA THR A 540 12.61 15.04 7.92
C THR A 540 12.39 13.77 8.73
N TRP A 541 11.60 13.86 9.81
CA TRP A 541 11.34 12.72 10.69
C TRP A 541 10.25 11.83 10.10
N THR A 542 9.17 12.42 9.57
CA THR A 542 8.06 11.66 8.97
C THR A 542 8.55 10.84 7.78
N GLY A 543 9.42 11.41 6.94
CA GLY A 543 9.96 10.74 5.76
C GLY A 543 10.85 9.54 6.10
N ARG A 544 11.54 9.58 7.25
CA ARG A 544 12.34 8.44 7.75
C ARG A 544 11.45 7.34 8.29
N VAL A 545 10.43 7.72 9.06
CA VAL A 545 9.47 6.82 9.70
C VAL A 545 8.47 6.24 8.71
N SER A 546 8.28 6.83 7.53
CA SER A 546 7.21 6.43 6.60
C SER A 546 7.21 4.93 6.24
N TYR A 547 8.36 4.24 6.24
CA TYR A 547 8.39 2.80 5.95
C TYR A 547 7.86 1.97 7.11
N SER A 548 8.23 2.33 8.34
CA SER A 548 7.67 1.71 9.53
C SER A 548 6.17 2.03 9.66
N ALA A 549 5.77 3.30 9.45
CA ALA A 549 4.35 3.71 9.45
C ALA A 549 3.52 3.00 8.36
N PHE A 550 4.13 2.70 7.21
CA PHE A 550 3.50 1.94 6.14
C PHE A 550 3.11 0.51 6.56
N PHE A 551 3.80 -0.14 7.50
CA PHE A 551 3.34 -1.45 7.96
C PHE A 551 2.32 -1.35 9.06
N THR A 552 2.43 -0.36 9.93
CA THR A 552 1.55 -0.23 11.09
C THR A 552 0.16 0.29 10.73
N HIS A 553 -0.02 1.03 9.64
CA HIS A 553 -1.33 1.61 9.32
C HIS A 553 -2.41 0.58 9.06
N THR A 554 -2.16 -0.44 8.25
CA THR A 554 -3.16 -1.49 7.97
C THR A 554 -3.50 -2.29 9.22
N LEU A 555 -2.55 -2.48 10.13
CA LEU A 555 -2.78 -3.13 11.43
C LEU A 555 -3.85 -2.38 12.23
N PHE A 556 -3.75 -1.05 12.35
CA PHE A 556 -4.76 -0.25 13.06
C PHE A 556 -6.08 -0.17 12.30
N GLN A 557 -6.04 0.06 10.99
CA GLN A 557 -7.25 0.19 10.19
C GLN A 557 -8.10 -1.09 10.26
N ARG A 558 -7.47 -2.25 10.10
CA ARG A 558 -8.14 -3.55 10.20
C ARG A 558 -8.57 -3.87 11.62
N GLY A 559 -7.72 -3.60 12.62
CA GLY A 559 -8.08 -3.83 14.03
C GLY A 559 -9.31 -3.02 14.46
N LEU A 560 -9.39 -1.74 14.08
CA LEU A 560 -10.53 -0.88 14.40
C LEU A 560 -11.83 -1.34 13.76
N ILE A 561 -11.77 -1.89 12.54
CA ILE A 561 -12.94 -2.42 11.84
C ILE A 561 -13.32 -3.81 12.34
N GLY A 562 -12.34 -4.67 12.65
CA GLY A 562 -12.60 -6.02 13.17
C GLY A 562 -13.34 -6.02 14.52
N ILE A 563 -13.11 -5.01 15.35
CA ILE A 563 -13.77 -4.85 16.67
C ILE A 563 -15.22 -4.32 16.54
N GLN A 564 -15.61 -3.77 15.39
CA GLN A 564 -16.97 -3.23 15.22
C GLN A 564 -18.01 -4.34 15.39
N THR A 565 -18.93 -4.15 16.33
CA THR A 565 -20.02 -5.09 16.61
C THR A 565 -21.29 -4.77 15.83
N VAL A 566 -21.34 -3.60 15.18
CA VAL A 566 -22.45 -3.13 14.35
C VAL A 566 -21.91 -2.71 12.98
N PRO A 567 -22.73 -2.75 11.92
CA PRO A 567 -22.33 -2.20 10.63
C PRO A 567 -21.91 -0.73 10.76
N SER A 568 -20.87 -0.34 10.05
CA SER A 568 -20.32 1.01 10.10
C SER A 568 -21.12 1.96 9.23
N HIS A 569 -21.49 3.11 9.78
CA HIS A 569 -22.13 4.19 9.02
C HIS A 569 -21.06 5.09 8.39
N ILE A 570 -20.96 5.08 7.06
CA ILE A 570 -19.93 5.85 6.35
C ILE A 570 -20.43 7.26 6.07
N THR A 571 -19.66 8.24 6.57
CA THR A 571 -19.84 9.66 6.25
C THR A 571 -18.48 10.28 5.94
N GLU A 572 -18.45 11.39 5.23
CA GLU A 572 -17.20 12.11 4.94
C GLU A 572 -16.47 12.52 6.23
N TYR A 573 -17.22 12.97 7.24
CA TYR A 573 -16.68 13.28 8.56
C TYR A 573 -16.10 12.04 9.26
N GLY A 574 -16.81 10.91 9.21
CA GLY A 574 -16.33 9.63 9.77
C GLY A 574 -15.02 9.16 9.13
N VAL A 575 -14.93 9.24 7.79
CA VAL A 575 -13.71 8.92 7.04
C VAL A 575 -12.54 9.82 7.48
N MET A 576 -12.77 11.12 7.66
CA MET A 576 -11.73 12.05 8.12
C MET A 576 -11.28 11.77 9.56
N CYS A 577 -12.21 11.44 10.45
CA CYS A 577 -11.89 11.06 11.83
C CYS A 577 -11.03 9.79 11.86
N PHE A 578 -11.42 8.77 11.09
CA PHE A 578 -10.68 7.52 10.99
C PHE A 578 -9.29 7.72 10.37
N LEU A 579 -9.19 8.55 9.34
CA LEU A 579 -7.91 8.94 8.74
C LEU A 579 -6.98 9.60 9.76
N CYS A 580 -7.47 10.57 10.53
CA CYS A 580 -6.67 11.27 11.54
C CYS A 580 -6.17 10.31 12.63
N ALA A 581 -7.04 9.43 13.13
CA ALA A 581 -6.68 8.40 14.09
C ALA A 581 -5.63 7.44 13.50
N SER A 582 -5.87 6.95 12.28
CA SER A 582 -4.95 6.06 11.57
C SER A 582 -3.58 6.71 11.36
N LEU A 583 -3.52 7.97 10.92
CA LEU A 583 -2.26 8.70 10.74
C LEU A 583 -1.51 8.83 12.06
N PHE A 584 -2.17 9.30 13.11
CA PHE A 584 -1.56 9.48 14.41
C PHE A 584 -0.97 8.17 14.96
N LEU A 585 -1.77 7.11 15.03
CA LEU A 585 -1.33 5.81 15.54
C LEU A 585 -0.20 5.21 14.70
N SER A 586 -0.29 5.34 13.37
CA SER A 586 0.73 4.79 12.46
C SER A 586 2.08 5.50 12.57
N PHE A 587 2.10 6.83 12.69
CA PHE A 587 3.35 7.57 12.82
C PHE A 587 3.97 7.41 14.21
N VAL A 588 3.15 7.34 15.28
CA VAL A 588 3.64 7.12 16.65
C VAL A 588 4.27 5.74 16.78
N THR A 589 3.55 4.68 16.41
CA THR A 589 4.07 3.31 16.49
C THR A 589 5.13 3.03 15.43
N GLY A 590 5.01 3.62 14.24
CA GLY A 590 6.06 3.61 13.23
C GLY A 590 7.36 4.26 13.74
N ALA A 591 7.29 5.32 14.54
CA ALA A 591 8.48 5.92 15.15
C ALA A 591 9.11 4.97 16.18
N ALA A 592 8.32 4.31 17.01
CA ALA A 592 8.81 3.29 17.95
C ALA A 592 9.50 2.14 17.22
N LEU A 593 8.86 1.62 16.15
CA LEU A 593 9.41 0.55 15.31
C LEU A 593 10.71 0.98 14.61
N TRP A 594 10.76 2.22 14.12
CA TRP A 594 11.97 2.78 13.52
C TRP A 594 13.12 2.86 14.52
N LEU A 595 12.86 3.34 15.74
CA LEU A 595 13.87 3.53 16.78
C LEU A 595 14.41 2.20 17.31
N CYS A 596 13.54 1.20 17.46
CA CYS A 596 13.85 -0.07 18.13
C CYS A 596 14.32 -1.17 17.17
N VAL A 597 14.01 -1.06 15.86
CA VAL A 597 14.25 -2.13 14.88
C VAL A 597 14.94 -1.61 13.62
N GLU A 598 14.33 -0.66 12.89
CA GLU A 598 14.86 -0.21 11.59
C GLU A 598 16.24 0.46 11.73
N ALA A 599 16.38 1.39 12.67
CA ALA A 599 17.62 2.12 12.89
C ALA A 599 18.74 1.24 13.47
N PRO A 600 18.49 0.38 14.49
CA PRO A 600 19.46 -0.59 14.96
C PRO A 600 19.93 -1.55 13.87
N ALA A 601 19.01 -2.13 13.09
CA ALA A 601 19.38 -3.03 12.00
C ALA A 601 20.29 -2.34 10.97
N ALA A 602 19.93 -1.11 10.55
CA ALA A 602 20.76 -0.33 9.65
C ALA A 602 22.13 0.08 10.25
N ALA A 603 22.23 0.22 11.57
CA ALA A 603 23.48 0.50 12.26
C ALA A 603 24.36 -0.76 12.37
N LEU A 604 23.76 -1.94 12.65
CA LEU A 604 24.46 -3.23 12.68
C LEU A 604 25.07 -3.56 11.33
N VAL A 605 24.31 -3.42 10.24
CA VAL A 605 24.82 -3.65 8.87
C VAL A 605 26.00 -2.73 8.55
N ARG A 606 25.97 -1.48 9.01
CA ARG A 606 27.10 -0.56 8.87
C ARG A 606 28.29 -0.99 9.72
N ALA A 607 28.06 -1.41 10.96
CA ALA A 607 29.13 -1.86 11.86
C ALA A 607 29.83 -3.14 11.35
N THR A 608 29.11 -4.05 10.70
CA THR A 608 29.67 -5.29 10.14
C THR A 608 30.39 -5.07 8.82
N LEU A 609 29.88 -4.19 7.95
CA LEU A 609 30.40 -4.02 6.58
C LEU A 609 31.40 -2.86 6.42
N THR A 610 31.57 -2.00 7.42
CA THR A 610 32.65 -1.01 7.40
C THR A 610 33.95 -1.73 7.78
N PRO A 611 34.98 -1.77 6.90
CA PRO A 611 36.26 -2.35 7.28
C PRO A 611 36.80 -1.62 8.50
N LYS A 612 37.15 -2.37 9.56
CA LYS A 612 37.89 -1.82 10.69
C LYS A 612 39.16 -1.20 10.08
N VAL A 613 39.28 0.13 10.13
CA VAL A 613 40.57 0.77 9.90
C VAL A 613 41.52 0.13 10.91
N SER A 614 42.45 -0.67 10.38
CA SER A 614 43.51 -1.27 11.17
C SER A 614 44.18 -0.16 11.97
N LYS A 615 44.23 -0.31 13.30
CA LYS A 615 44.97 0.56 14.23
C LYS A 615 46.49 0.61 13.95
N SER A 616 46.97 0.01 12.87
CA SER A 616 48.41 -0.06 12.54
C SER A 616 48.99 1.19 11.88
N LEU A 617 48.20 2.23 11.56
CA LEU A 617 48.72 3.47 10.95
C LEU A 617 48.94 4.63 11.94
N GLU A 618 48.28 4.64 13.11
CA GLU A 618 48.53 5.65 14.16
C GLU A 618 49.81 5.37 14.98
N ALA A 619 50.41 4.17 14.85
CA ALA A 619 51.69 3.85 15.49
C ALA A 619 52.92 4.25 14.64
N GLY A 620 52.73 4.58 13.35
CA GLY A 620 53.81 5.00 12.46
C GLY A 620 54.10 6.51 12.51
N GLU A 621 53.09 7.32 12.81
CA GLU A 621 53.22 8.79 12.82
C GLU A 621 53.82 9.33 14.13
N ASN A 622 53.66 8.59 15.25
CA ASN A 622 54.25 8.95 16.54
C ASN A 622 55.75 8.60 16.69
N ARG A 623 56.39 8.00 15.67
CA ARG A 623 57.84 7.74 15.66
C ARG A 623 58.66 8.82 14.94
N ASN A 624 58.02 9.65 14.11
CA ASN A 624 58.70 10.71 13.35
C ASN A 624 58.62 12.10 14.01
N SER A 625 58.02 12.23 15.20
CA SER A 625 57.98 13.49 15.96
C SER A 625 58.99 13.55 17.12
N LYS A 626 59.95 12.62 17.17
CA LYS A 626 61.04 12.59 18.16
C LYS A 626 62.41 12.31 17.53
N MET A 627 62.66 12.91 16.37
CA MET A 627 64.02 13.04 15.84
C MET A 627 64.22 14.42 15.26
#